data_AF-A0A238VF13-F1
#
_entry.id   AF-A0A238VF13-F1
#
_cell.length_a   1.000
_cell.length_b   1.000
_cell.length_c   1.000
_cell.angle_alpha   90.00
_cell.angle_beta   90.00
_cell.angle_gamma   90.00
#
_symmetry.space_group_name_H-M   'P 1'
#
loop_
_entity.id
_entity.type
_entity.pdbx_description
1 polymer ?
#
loop_
_entity_poly.entity_id
_entity_poly.type
_entity_poly.pdbx_seq_one_letter_code
_entity_poly.pdbx_strand_id
1 'polypeptide(L)'
;MLDVHREMLPNGFLLILSPDTSSSDEVKLTRALHRASRSEKGAILVDLSLVDTLSDEAIDLLLAYAFMLHAQDRRLILCHVPQPAQHHFLYLDAASQPLLVPSLLDAIQEIDFSENRNRARY
;
A
#
# COMPACT_ATOMS: atom_id res chain seq x y z
N MET A 1 16.18 0.84 6.00
CA MET A 1 16.60 0.40 4.65
C MET A 1 15.66 -0.71 4.20
N LEU A 2 15.09 -0.63 2.99
CA LEU A 2 13.89 -1.39 2.57
C LEU A 2 14.07 -2.02 1.17
N ASP A 3 13.88 -3.33 1.06
CA ASP A 3 13.72 -4.05 -0.21
C ASP A 3 12.23 -4.31 -0.47
N VAL A 4 11.87 -4.50 -1.74
CA VAL A 4 10.46 -4.61 -2.15
C VAL A 4 10.26 -5.77 -3.11
N HIS A 5 9.62 -6.83 -2.62
CA HIS A 5 9.09 -7.93 -3.43
C HIS A 5 7.73 -7.52 -4.04
N ARG A 6 7.42 -8.05 -5.22
CA ARG A 6 6.27 -7.62 -6.03
C ARG A 6 5.51 -8.81 -6.58
N GLU A 7 4.19 -8.80 -6.42
CA GLU A 7 3.33 -9.86 -6.91
C GLU A 7 2.05 -9.27 -7.52
N MET A 8 1.60 -9.85 -8.63
CA MET A 8 0.33 -9.47 -9.26
C MET A 8 -0.79 -10.34 -8.72
N LEU A 9 -1.82 -9.71 -8.17
CA LEU A 9 -3.04 -10.39 -7.74
C LEU A 9 -4.15 -10.21 -8.80
N PRO A 10 -5.22 -11.03 -8.78
CA PRO A 10 -6.36 -10.86 -9.67
C PRO A 10 -6.94 -9.44 -9.63
N ASN A 11 -7.11 -8.88 -8.43
CA ASN A 11 -7.78 -7.60 -8.20
C ASN A 11 -6.87 -6.52 -7.57
N GLY A 12 -5.56 -6.78 -7.50
CA GLY A 12 -4.62 -5.89 -6.82
C GLY A 12 -3.18 -6.09 -7.25
N PHE A 13 -2.30 -5.22 -6.75
CA PHE A 13 -0.85 -5.36 -6.88
C PHE A 13 -0.24 -5.38 -5.49
N LEU A 14 0.47 -6.46 -5.13
CA LEU A 14 1.07 -6.63 -3.81
C LEU A 14 2.54 -6.21 -3.81
N LEU A 15 2.90 -5.39 -2.84
CA LEU A 15 4.26 -5.01 -2.48
C LEU A 15 4.55 -5.55 -1.08
N ILE A 16 5.58 -6.36 -0.92
CA ILE A 16 6.04 -6.81 0.41
C ILE A 16 7.34 -6.08 0.71
N LEU A 17 7.34 -5.31 1.79
CA LEU A 17 8.51 -4.57 2.26
C LEU A 17 9.30 -5.46 3.21
N SER A 18 10.60 -5.55 2.99
CA SER A 18 11.53 -6.26 3.86
C SER A 18 12.71 -5.37 4.24
N PRO A 19 13.40 -5.62 5.37
CA PRO A 19 14.60 -4.89 5.73
C PRO A 19 15.68 -5.17 4.67
N ASP A 20 16.31 -4.12 4.15
CA ASP A 20 17.42 -4.23 3.22
C ASP A 20 18.75 -4.12 3.95
N THR A 21 19.75 -4.84 3.43
CA THR A 21 21.15 -4.80 3.88
C THR A 21 22.05 -4.01 2.92
N SER A 22 21.49 -3.44 1.83
CA SER A 22 22.22 -2.82 0.71
C SER A 22 21.80 -1.36 0.43
N SER A 23 22.77 -0.45 0.30
CA SER A 23 22.64 1.02 0.45
C SER A 23 21.92 1.79 -0.68
N SER A 24 20.83 1.27 -1.26
CA SER A 24 20.10 1.90 -2.38
C SER A 24 18.57 1.91 -2.19
N ASP A 25 18.11 2.36 -1.04
CA ASP A 25 16.81 1.98 -0.43
C ASP A 25 15.57 2.78 -0.85
N GLU A 26 15.62 4.10 -0.81
CA GLU A 26 14.42 4.94 -1.09
C GLU A 26 13.97 4.85 -2.55
N VAL A 27 14.93 4.59 -3.44
CA VAL A 27 14.70 4.39 -4.87
C VAL A 27 13.89 3.13 -5.13
N LYS A 28 14.00 2.08 -4.29
CA LYS A 28 13.32 0.80 -4.52
C LYS A 28 11.83 0.87 -4.24
N LEU A 29 11.42 1.50 -3.14
CA LEU A 29 10.01 1.71 -2.80
C LEU A 29 9.34 2.65 -3.79
N THR A 30 9.97 3.79 -4.08
CA THR A 30 9.47 4.74 -5.09
C THR A 30 9.25 4.06 -6.44
N ARG A 31 10.23 3.30 -6.93
CA ARG A 31 10.10 2.55 -8.19
C ARG A 31 9.03 1.46 -8.13
N ALA A 32 8.86 0.81 -6.99
CA ALA A 32 7.84 -0.22 -6.82
C ALA A 32 6.44 0.37 -6.89
N LEU A 33 6.18 1.43 -6.12
CA LEU A 33 4.90 2.15 -6.10
C LEU A 33 4.59 2.75 -7.46
N HIS A 34 5.57 3.37 -8.12
CA HIS A 34 5.39 3.89 -9.47
C HIS A 34 5.03 2.80 -10.49
N ARG A 35 5.62 1.61 -10.39
CA ARG A 35 5.23 0.49 -11.28
C ARG A 35 3.84 -0.03 -10.95
N ALA A 36 3.53 -0.19 -9.67
CA ALA A 36 2.23 -0.67 -9.22
C ALA A 36 1.10 0.33 -9.57
N SER A 37 1.34 1.64 -9.49
CA SER A 37 0.36 2.66 -9.89
C SER A 37 0.10 2.69 -11.39
N ARG A 38 1.05 2.23 -12.20
CA ARG A 38 0.84 2.01 -13.64
C ARG A 38 0.10 0.71 -13.96
N SER A 39 -0.10 -0.18 -12.99
CA SER A 39 -1.01 -1.30 -13.19
C SER A 39 -2.45 -0.77 -13.27
N GLU A 40 -3.29 -1.41 -14.08
CA GLU A 40 -4.72 -1.09 -14.18
C GLU A 40 -5.52 -1.65 -12.99
N LYS A 41 -4.85 -2.11 -11.93
CA LYS A 41 -5.50 -2.71 -10.76
C LYS A 41 -6.16 -1.65 -9.88
N GLY A 42 -7.34 -1.99 -9.37
CA GLY A 42 -8.13 -1.12 -8.47
C GLY A 42 -7.45 -0.82 -7.14
N ALA A 43 -6.48 -1.65 -6.72
CA ALA A 43 -5.78 -1.46 -5.46
C ALA A 43 -4.30 -1.84 -5.51
N ILE A 44 -3.51 -1.17 -4.68
CA ILE A 44 -2.14 -1.53 -4.34
C ILE A 44 -2.12 -1.92 -2.86
N LEU A 45 -1.59 -3.10 -2.56
CA LEU A 45 -1.45 -3.63 -1.21
C LEU A 45 0.02 -3.53 -0.82
N VAL A 46 0.29 -3.04 0.39
CA VAL A 46 1.63 -2.94 0.95
C VAL A 46 1.67 -3.73 2.25
N ASP A 47 2.42 -4.83 2.25
CA ASP A 47 2.66 -5.66 3.42
C ASP A 47 3.94 -5.24 4.13
N LEU A 48 3.78 -4.84 5.39
CA LEU A 48 4.82 -4.34 6.27
C LEU A 48 5.23 -5.38 7.33
N SER A 49 4.80 -6.64 7.21
CA SER A 49 5.01 -7.69 8.21
C SER A 49 6.48 -8.00 8.51
N LEU A 50 7.40 -7.69 7.59
CA LEU A 50 8.83 -7.94 7.76
C LEU A 50 9.60 -6.72 8.28
N VAL A 51 8.94 -5.57 8.46
CA VAL A 51 9.61 -4.33 8.87
C VAL A 51 9.12 -3.86 10.23
N ASP A 52 10.06 -3.52 11.11
CA ASP A 52 9.72 -3.04 12.46
C ASP A 52 9.52 -1.52 12.53
N THR A 53 10.10 -0.79 11.56
CA THR A 53 10.06 0.68 11.49
C THR A 53 9.94 1.15 10.06
N LEU A 54 9.37 2.35 9.89
CA LEU A 54 9.34 3.09 8.63
C LEU A 54 10.04 4.43 8.84
N SER A 55 10.78 4.89 7.83
CA SER A 55 11.31 6.26 7.85
C SER A 55 10.21 7.25 7.47
N ASP A 56 10.40 8.52 7.86
CA ASP A 56 9.45 9.59 7.53
C ASP A 56 9.28 9.74 6.02
N GLU A 57 10.34 9.56 5.24
CA GLU A 57 10.30 9.62 3.78
C GLU A 57 9.44 8.48 3.18
N ALA A 58 9.51 7.28 3.76
CA ALA A 58 8.68 6.16 3.33
C ALA A 58 7.20 6.41 3.68
N ILE A 59 6.94 7.01 4.85
CA ILE A 59 5.58 7.41 5.27
C ILE A 59 5.02 8.46 4.30
N ASP A 60 5.75 9.54 4.05
CA ASP A 60 5.34 10.61 3.14
C ASP A 60 5.07 10.09 1.73
N LEU A 61 5.92 9.18 1.24
CA LEU A 61 5.74 8.53 -0.05
C LEU A 61 4.45 7.69 -0.08
N LEU A 62 4.17 6.89 0.95
CA LEU A 62 2.94 6.10 1.03
C LEU A 62 1.70 7.01 1.06
N LEU A 63 1.75 8.12 1.80
CA LEU A 63 0.66 9.10 1.85
C LEU A 63 0.44 9.79 0.50
N ALA A 64 1.50 10.19 -0.19
CA ALA A 64 1.41 10.77 -1.52
C ALA A 64 0.75 9.81 -2.53
N TYR A 65 1.09 8.52 -2.47
CA TYR A 65 0.46 7.51 -3.30
C TYR A 65 -0.99 7.21 -2.88
N ALA A 66 -1.31 7.23 -1.59
CA ALA A 66 -2.69 7.08 -1.11
C ALA A 66 -3.59 8.17 -1.70
N PHE A 67 -3.17 9.44 -1.61
CA PHE A 67 -3.87 10.58 -2.18
C PHE A 67 -4.02 10.48 -3.70
N MET A 68 -2.93 10.17 -4.41
CA MET A 68 -2.94 10.01 -5.87
C MET A 68 -3.90 8.92 -6.34
N LEU A 69 -3.90 7.76 -5.67
CA LEU A 69 -4.77 6.64 -6.02
C LEU A 69 -6.22 6.95 -5.71
N HIS A 70 -6.50 7.61 -4.59
CA HIS A 70 -7.85 8.04 -4.24
C HIS A 70 -8.46 8.92 -5.34
N ALA A 71 -7.69 9.87 -5.89
CA ALA A 71 -8.13 10.72 -7.00
C ALA A 71 -8.43 9.95 -8.31
N GLN A 72 -8.04 8.67 -8.39
CA GLN A 72 -8.29 7.77 -9.52
C GLN A 72 -9.34 6.69 -9.20
N ASP A 73 -10.12 6.85 -8.12
CA ASP A 73 -11.04 5.83 -7.58
C ASP A 73 -10.35 4.49 -7.24
N ARG A 74 -9.07 4.55 -6.91
CA ARG A 74 -8.23 3.41 -6.53
C ARG A 74 -7.79 3.54 -5.09
N ARG A 75 -7.25 2.46 -4.52
CA ARG A 75 -6.88 2.42 -3.11
C ARG A 75 -5.45 1.97 -2.86
N LEU A 76 -4.83 2.60 -1.87
CA LEU A 76 -3.67 2.04 -1.18
C LEU A 76 -4.16 1.37 0.10
N ILE A 77 -3.79 0.09 0.26
CA ILE A 77 -4.10 -0.70 1.45
C ILE A 77 -2.78 -1.05 2.13
N LEU A 78 -2.64 -0.69 3.41
CA LEU A 78 -1.48 -1.02 4.23
C LEU A 78 -1.87 -2.12 5.21
N CYS A 79 -1.12 -3.22 5.20
CA CYS A 79 -1.29 -4.29 6.19
C CYS A 79 -0.04 -4.46 7.05
N HIS A 80 -0.25 -4.94 8.28
CA HIS A 80 0.81 -5.13 9.29
C HIS A 80 1.62 -3.84 9.58
N VAL A 81 0.98 -2.66 9.55
CA VAL A 81 1.66 -1.39 9.84
C VAL A 81 2.25 -1.43 11.25
N PRO A 82 3.57 -1.17 11.42
CA PRO A 82 4.21 -1.15 12.73
C PRO A 82 3.52 -0.16 13.66
N GLN A 83 3.26 -0.56 14.91
CA GLN A 83 2.58 0.30 15.90
C GLN A 83 3.15 1.73 15.99
N PRO A 84 4.49 1.94 16.00
CA PRO A 84 5.05 3.28 16.02
C PRO A 84 4.64 4.13 14.82
N ALA A 85 4.40 3.54 13.65
CA ALA A 85 4.06 4.24 12.42
C ALA A 85 2.54 4.46 12.22
N GLN A 86 1.68 3.70 12.92
CA GLN A 86 0.22 3.74 12.70
C GLN A 86 -0.39 5.14 12.84
N HIS A 87 0.10 5.92 13.81
CA HIS A 87 -0.45 7.25 14.09
C HIS A 87 -0.31 8.23 12.90
N HIS A 88 0.69 8.05 12.05
CA HIS A 88 0.86 8.85 10.83
C HIS A 88 -0.25 8.63 9.80
N PHE A 89 -0.98 7.51 9.88
CA PHE A 89 -1.99 7.12 8.89
C PHE A 89 -3.43 7.20 9.40
N LEU A 90 -3.65 7.38 10.71
CA LEU A 90 -4.99 7.29 11.32
C LEU A 90 -5.74 8.63 11.44
N TYR A 91 -5.05 9.76 11.34
CA TYR A 91 -5.59 11.10 11.59
C TYR A 91 -5.47 12.04 10.39
N LEU A 92 -5.82 11.53 9.22
CA LEU A 92 -5.77 12.28 7.96
C LEU A 92 -7.17 12.55 7.44
N ASP A 93 -7.28 13.46 6.48
CA ASP A 93 -8.51 13.61 5.73
C ASP A 93 -8.82 12.34 4.92
N ALA A 94 -10.09 12.11 4.60
CA ALA A 94 -10.53 10.88 3.95
C ALA A 94 -9.91 10.63 2.56
N ALA A 95 -9.42 11.67 1.87
CA ALA A 95 -8.77 11.52 0.57
C ALA A 95 -7.29 11.12 0.69
N SER A 96 -6.64 11.50 1.80
CA SER A 96 -5.23 11.18 2.07
C SER A 96 -5.05 9.93 2.93
N GLN A 97 -6.10 9.46 3.61
CA GLN A 97 -6.03 8.32 4.51
C GLN A 97 -6.00 6.98 3.73
N PRO A 98 -4.88 6.22 3.76
CA PRO A 98 -4.88 4.87 3.21
C PRO A 98 -5.76 3.95 4.08
N LEU A 99 -6.22 2.84 3.51
CA LEU A 99 -6.93 1.84 4.29
C LEU A 99 -5.92 1.00 5.08
N LEU A 100 -6.05 1.00 6.40
CA LEU A 100 -5.26 0.15 7.30
C LEU A 100 -6.04 -1.11 7.63
N VAL A 101 -5.42 -2.27 7.42
CA VAL A 101 -5.98 -3.56 7.79
C VAL A 101 -4.97 -4.39 8.59
N PRO A 102 -5.43 -5.31 9.46
CA PRO A 102 -4.51 -6.01 10.35
C PRO A 102 -3.66 -7.06 9.62
N SER A 103 -4.17 -7.67 8.55
CA SER A 103 -3.44 -8.71 7.81
C SER A 103 -3.56 -8.61 6.29
N LEU A 104 -2.69 -9.33 5.58
CA LEU A 104 -2.79 -9.49 4.13
C LEU A 104 -4.10 -10.17 3.70
N LEU A 105 -4.63 -11.09 4.52
CA LEU A 105 -5.91 -11.74 4.24
C LEU A 105 -7.05 -10.71 4.22
N ASP A 106 -7.08 -9.80 5.19
CA ASP A 106 -8.09 -8.73 5.25
C ASP A 106 -7.97 -7.79 4.03
N ALA A 107 -6.74 -7.49 3.60
CA ALA A 107 -6.49 -6.68 2.41
C ALA A 107 -7.05 -7.34 1.14
N ILE A 108 -6.87 -8.66 1.00
CA ILE A 108 -7.40 -9.44 -0.12
C ILE A 108 -8.93 -9.47 -0.10
N GLN A 109 -9.53 -9.67 1.09
CA GLN A 109 -10.98 -9.65 1.23
C GLN A 109 -11.58 -8.28 0.85
N GLU A 110 -10.93 -7.18 1.21
CA GLU A 110 -11.39 -5.84 0.87
C GLU A 110 -11.41 -5.59 -0.64
N ILE A 111 -10.35 -6.00 -1.36
CA ILE A 111 -10.29 -5.80 -2.81
C ILE A 111 -11.31 -6.66 -3.55
N ASP A 112 -11.51 -7.91 -3.11
CA ASP A 112 -12.51 -8.79 -3.72
C ASP A 112 -13.93 -8.28 -3.48
N PHE A 113 -14.19 -7.75 -2.29
CA PHE A 113 -15.48 -7.13 -1.97
C PHE A 113 -15.72 -5.85 -2.77
N SER A 114 -14.70 -5.01 -2.92
CA SER A 114 -14.77 -3.78 -3.71
C SER A 114 -15.04 -4.06 -5.19
N GLU A 115 -14.36 -5.05 -5.78
CA GLU A 115 -14.59 -5.48 -7.16
C GLU A 115 -16.00 -6.03 -7.37
N ASN A 116 -16.49 -6.88 -6.45
CA ASN A 116 -17.85 -7.41 -6.53
C ASN A 116 -18.92 -6.30 -6.46
N ARG A 117 -18.69 -5.27 -5.63
CA ARG A 117 -19.57 -4.09 -5.55
C ARG A 117 -19.56 -3.29 -6.84
N ASN A 118 -18.40 -3.11 -7.46
CA ASN A 118 -18.29 -2.40 -8.74
C ASN A 118 -19.02 -3.15 -9.86
N ARG A 119 -18.94 -4.48 -9.89
CA ARG A 119 -19.67 -5.30 -10.87
C ARG A 119 -21.19 -5.26 -10.69
N ALA A 120 -21.67 -5.21 -9.45
CA ALA A 120 -23.12 -5.17 -9.15
C ALA A 120 -23.81 -3.83 -9.49
N ARG A 121 -23.04 -2.80 -9.86
CA ARG A 121 -23.55 -1.47 -10.24
C ARG A 121 -23.77 -1.30 -11.75
N TYR A 122 -23.43 -2.31 -12.55
CA TYR A 122 -23.66 -2.39 -13.99
C TYR A 122 -24.65 -3.51 -14.31
#